data_AF-A0A8C8ZJC2-F1
#
_entry.id   AF-A0A8C8ZJC2-F1
#
_cell.length_a   1.000
_cell.length_b   1.000
_cell.length_c   1.000
_cell.angle_alpha   90.00
_cell.angle_beta   90.00
_cell.angle_gamma   90.00
#
_symmetry.space_group_name_H-M   'P 1'
#
loop_
_entity.id
_entity.type
_entity.pdbx_description
1 polymer ?
#
loop_
_entity_poly.entity_id
_entity_poly.type
_entity_poly.pdbx_seq_one_letter_code
_entity_poly.pdbx_strand_id
1 'polypeptide(L)'
;MIRNSNYTNFVCCAVCNKIIPPAPLGKTFKRIHEYKPFKTRFYTHRDILDIGANILKKEEQFQEAVLKERIEKAEAEVWAQAYELQKQVVEKALEEANDRHNIEIRILKEEHQRDLQEMADKTKKEMYQNMDDEMKREHLAAEQRMVHRIQRIMMECHREKVEAVKNARAEERQIAQEELQAQKSKAKEILLNTGIMVSKDQKENVDQLLKAKEHEMNIYYGMAQRQRQEEIQEVLQEAEKTHQATLDNMMDKLVNTQGELLSIAKQLGIMSNWKDFLEEELQETRAAFQKYINYTFPNLSPGHADFILPERKKTPSNLVTKENETTFD
;
A
#
# COMPACT_ATOMS: atom_id res chain seq x y z
N MET A 1 128.72 84.87 -58.80
CA MET A 1 129.30 85.58 -59.96
C MET A 1 128.30 86.63 -60.37
N ILE A 2 128.51 87.91 -60.02
CA ILE A 2 127.61 89.01 -60.37
C ILE A 2 128.29 89.77 -61.51
N ARG A 3 127.71 89.68 -62.72
CA ARG A 3 128.20 90.37 -63.91
C ARG A 3 127.26 91.56 -64.17
N ASN A 4 127.81 92.76 -64.18
CA ASN A 4 127.11 93.99 -64.53
C ASN A 4 127.71 94.54 -65.83
N SER A 5 126.86 95.03 -66.73
CA SER A 5 127.10 95.07 -68.19
C SER A 5 127.67 96.37 -68.75
N ASN A 6 128.09 97.35 -67.94
CA ASN A 6 128.37 98.71 -68.44
C ASN A 6 129.56 99.45 -67.80
N TYR A 7 130.75 98.83 -67.66
CA TYR A 7 132.01 99.57 -67.48
C TYR A 7 133.21 98.81 -68.09
N THR A 8 133.96 99.47 -68.98
CA THR A 8 135.17 98.98 -69.69
C THR A 8 136.49 99.25 -68.96
N ASN A 9 136.48 99.67 -67.69
CA ASN A 9 137.71 99.82 -66.89
C ASN A 9 137.45 99.39 -65.44
N PHE A 10 138.32 98.51 -64.92
CA PHE A 10 138.22 97.96 -63.57
C PHE A 10 138.84 98.91 -62.53
N VAL A 11 138.03 99.34 -61.57
CA VAL A 11 138.49 99.93 -60.31
C VAL A 11 138.45 98.83 -59.25
N CYS A 12 139.58 98.58 -58.58
CA CYS A 12 139.67 97.58 -57.51
C CYS A 12 140.28 98.19 -56.23
N CYS A 13 139.42 98.24 -55.21
CA CYS A 13 139.68 98.32 -53.77
C CYS A 13 140.15 99.65 -53.12
N ALA A 14 139.40 100.04 -52.10
CA ALA A 14 139.36 101.34 -51.43
C ALA A 14 140.47 101.64 -50.41
N VAL A 15 141.69 101.08 -50.53
CA VAL A 15 142.72 101.24 -49.47
C VAL A 15 144.13 101.54 -49.99
N CYS A 16 144.42 101.40 -51.28
CA CYS A 16 145.77 101.64 -51.79
C CYS A 16 145.78 102.16 -53.23
N ASN A 17 145.99 103.46 -53.37
CA ASN A 17 146.02 104.25 -54.62
C ASN A 17 147.29 103.97 -55.48
N LYS A 18 147.64 102.69 -55.65
CA LYS A 18 148.68 102.24 -56.59
C LYS A 18 148.00 101.78 -57.88
N ILE A 19 148.27 102.51 -58.97
CA ILE A 19 147.92 102.10 -60.32
C ILE A 19 148.77 100.86 -60.64
N ILE A 20 148.16 99.68 -60.54
CA ILE A 20 148.78 98.43 -60.96
C ILE A 20 148.65 98.38 -62.49
N PRO A 21 149.77 98.36 -63.24
CA PRO A 21 149.71 98.26 -64.70
C PRO A 21 148.97 96.97 -65.09
N PRO A 22 148.14 96.99 -66.15
CA PRO A 22 147.33 95.85 -66.53
C PRO A 22 148.19 94.60 -66.70
N ALA A 23 147.67 93.47 -66.22
CA ALA A 23 148.37 92.18 -66.25
C ALA A 23 148.96 91.93 -67.66
N PRO A 24 150.26 91.58 -67.77
CA PRO A 24 150.93 91.47 -69.06
C PRO A 24 150.26 90.37 -69.89
N LEU A 25 149.50 90.76 -70.90
CA LEU A 25 148.85 89.84 -71.84
C LEU A 25 149.84 89.50 -72.97
N GLY A 26 149.94 88.21 -73.29
CA GLY A 26 150.79 87.71 -74.40
C GLY A 26 151.94 86.81 -73.94
N LYS A 27 153.00 86.74 -74.75
CA LYS A 27 154.14 85.80 -74.58
C LYS A 27 154.81 85.90 -73.20
N THR A 28 154.74 87.06 -72.55
CA THR A 28 155.32 87.32 -71.22
C THR A 28 154.59 86.59 -70.10
N PHE A 29 153.26 86.42 -70.18
CA PHE A 29 152.48 85.63 -69.21
C PHE A 29 152.82 84.14 -69.28
N LYS A 30 153.02 83.62 -70.52
CA LYS A 30 153.41 82.23 -70.74
C LYS A 30 154.77 81.91 -70.10
N ARG A 31 155.72 82.84 -70.14
CA ARG A 31 157.05 82.69 -69.53
C ARG A 31 157.03 82.59 -67.99
N ILE A 32 156.11 83.30 -67.32
CA ILE A 32 155.94 83.23 -65.85
C ILE A 32 155.25 81.90 -65.47
N HIS A 33 154.30 81.45 -66.29
CA HIS A 33 153.61 80.17 -66.11
C HIS A 33 154.52 78.94 -66.37
N GLU A 34 155.60 79.11 -67.14
CA GLU A 34 156.65 78.11 -67.39
C GLU A 34 157.79 78.15 -66.35
N TYR A 35 157.75 79.07 -65.38
CA TYR A 35 158.77 79.17 -64.32
C TYR A 35 158.65 77.99 -63.35
N LYS A 36 159.61 77.05 -63.45
CA LYS A 36 159.66 75.75 -62.77
C LYS A 36 159.25 75.79 -61.28
N PRO A 37 159.75 76.73 -60.44
CA PRO A 37 159.39 76.79 -59.02
C PRO A 37 157.93 77.11 -58.71
N PHE A 38 157.26 77.87 -59.60
CA PHE A 38 155.86 78.25 -59.42
C PHE A 38 154.94 77.06 -59.72
N LYS A 39 155.29 76.28 -60.76
CA LYS A 39 154.60 75.05 -61.15
C LYS A 39 154.63 74.03 -60.01
N THR A 40 155.80 73.73 -59.44
CA THR A 40 155.89 72.79 -58.31
C THR A 40 155.15 73.28 -57.08
N ARG A 41 155.30 74.55 -56.66
CA ARG A 41 154.58 75.07 -55.48
C ARG A 41 153.06 75.03 -55.63
N PHE A 42 152.52 75.40 -56.80
CA PHE A 42 151.08 75.44 -57.03
C PHE A 42 150.47 74.03 -57.06
N TYR A 43 151.13 73.08 -57.73
CA TYR A 43 150.66 71.69 -57.74
C TYR A 43 150.80 71.03 -56.36
N THR A 44 151.87 71.28 -55.60
CA THR A 44 151.97 70.76 -54.21
C THR A 44 150.89 71.34 -53.30
N HIS A 45 150.52 72.62 -53.46
CA HIS A 45 149.47 73.21 -52.64
C HIS A 45 148.09 72.68 -53.00
N ARG A 46 147.85 72.41 -54.29
CA ARG A 46 146.64 71.74 -54.77
C ARG A 46 146.55 70.30 -54.26
N ASP A 47 147.65 69.54 -54.32
CA ASP A 47 147.69 68.16 -53.83
C ASP A 47 147.42 68.11 -52.31
N ILE A 48 147.96 69.05 -51.53
CA ILE A 48 147.67 69.17 -50.09
C ILE A 48 146.19 69.52 -49.84
N LEU A 49 145.60 70.42 -50.63
CA LEU A 49 144.18 70.76 -50.52
C LEU A 49 143.28 69.59 -50.94
N ASP A 50 143.64 68.85 -51.99
CA ASP A 50 142.91 67.67 -52.46
C ASP A 50 143.01 66.51 -51.43
N ILE A 51 144.17 66.36 -50.77
CA ILE A 51 144.33 65.43 -49.63
C ILE A 51 143.46 65.87 -48.46
N GLY A 52 143.47 67.15 -48.09
CA GLY A 52 142.63 67.70 -47.02
C GLY A 52 141.14 67.53 -47.28
N ALA A 53 140.69 67.79 -48.52
CA ALA A 53 139.31 67.59 -48.94
C ALA A 53 138.91 66.11 -48.91
N ASN A 54 139.81 65.19 -49.31
CA ASN A 54 139.56 63.75 -49.21
C ASN A 54 139.50 63.25 -47.76
N ILE A 55 140.32 63.79 -46.86
CA ILE A 55 140.27 63.47 -45.42
C ILE A 55 138.95 63.97 -44.83
N LEU A 56 138.58 65.22 -45.12
CA LEU A 56 137.33 65.81 -44.64
C LEU A 56 136.11 65.02 -45.15
N LYS A 57 136.09 64.66 -46.44
CA LYS A 57 135.02 63.83 -47.01
C LYS A 57 134.94 62.44 -46.39
N LYS A 58 136.08 61.81 -46.09
CA LYS A 58 136.11 60.50 -45.40
C LYS A 58 135.60 60.62 -43.95
N GLU A 59 135.96 61.69 -43.26
CA GLU A 59 135.45 61.98 -41.92
C GLU A 59 133.94 62.24 -41.94
N GLU A 60 133.44 63.04 -42.90
CA GLU A 60 132.00 63.27 -43.10
C GLU A 60 131.25 61.96 -43.36
N GLN A 61 131.78 61.10 -44.25
CA GLN A 61 131.18 59.79 -44.52
C GLN A 61 131.18 58.87 -43.29
N PHE A 62 132.24 58.91 -42.48
CA PHE A 62 132.32 58.15 -41.24
C PHE A 62 131.29 58.67 -40.21
N GLN A 63 131.21 59.99 -40.02
CA GLN A 63 130.23 60.61 -39.12
C GLN A 63 128.79 60.37 -39.59
N GLU A 64 128.52 60.44 -40.89
CA GLU A 64 127.21 60.10 -41.47
C GLU A 64 126.85 58.62 -41.26
N ALA A 65 127.81 57.69 -41.42
CA ALA A 65 127.58 56.28 -41.18
C ALA A 65 127.27 56.00 -39.70
N VAL A 66 128.04 56.61 -38.78
CA VAL A 66 127.80 56.52 -37.33
C VAL A 66 126.44 57.14 -36.96
N LEU A 67 126.06 58.27 -37.58
CA LEU A 67 124.76 58.89 -37.35
C LEU A 67 123.62 58.00 -37.86
N LYS A 68 123.73 57.43 -39.06
CA LYS A 68 122.75 56.48 -39.62
C LYS A 68 122.59 55.25 -38.73
N GLU A 69 123.68 54.66 -38.27
CA GLU A 69 123.64 53.51 -37.37
C GLU A 69 122.94 53.85 -36.03
N ARG A 70 123.18 55.07 -35.50
CA ARG A 70 122.47 55.55 -34.29
C ARG A 70 120.99 55.81 -34.55
N ILE A 71 120.62 56.34 -35.71
CA ILE A 71 119.23 56.54 -36.11
C ILE A 71 118.54 55.19 -36.24
N GLU A 72 119.12 54.22 -36.95
CA GLU A 72 118.56 52.87 -37.11
C GLU A 72 118.36 52.18 -35.76
N LYS A 73 119.33 52.31 -34.83
CA LYS A 73 119.20 51.80 -33.45
C LYS A 73 118.05 52.48 -32.70
N ALA A 74 117.96 53.80 -32.75
CA ALA A 74 116.88 54.55 -32.10
C ALA A 74 115.51 54.23 -32.72
N GLU A 75 115.42 54.10 -34.04
CA GLU A 75 114.20 53.68 -34.74
C GLU A 75 113.78 52.27 -34.32
N ALA A 76 114.71 51.32 -34.27
CA ALA A 76 114.43 49.96 -33.82
C ALA A 76 113.93 49.92 -32.37
N GLU A 77 114.52 50.70 -31.46
CA GLU A 77 114.05 50.84 -30.08
C GLU A 77 112.64 51.43 -30.00
N VAL A 78 112.35 52.48 -30.78
CA VAL A 78 111.01 53.09 -30.87
C VAL A 78 109.99 52.08 -31.41
N TRP A 79 110.35 51.32 -32.45
CA TRP A 79 109.47 50.28 -33.01
C TRP A 79 109.20 49.15 -32.02
N ALA A 80 110.21 48.72 -31.25
CA ALA A 80 110.04 47.72 -30.21
C ALA A 80 109.09 48.21 -29.09
N GLN A 81 109.24 49.47 -28.65
CA GLN A 81 108.34 50.09 -27.68
C GLN A 81 106.92 50.24 -28.21
N ALA A 82 106.77 50.65 -29.48
CA ALA A 82 105.47 50.78 -30.13
C ALA A 82 104.76 49.43 -30.26
N TYR A 83 105.49 48.36 -30.61
CA TYR A 83 104.95 47.01 -30.70
C TYR A 83 104.49 46.49 -29.34
N GLU A 84 105.28 46.72 -28.29
CA GLU A 84 104.92 46.31 -26.92
C GLU A 84 103.69 47.08 -26.41
N LEU A 85 103.64 48.40 -26.63
CA LEU A 85 102.47 49.21 -26.29
C LEU A 85 101.22 48.76 -27.07
N GLN A 86 101.37 48.49 -28.37
CA GLN A 86 100.27 47.99 -29.21
C GLN A 86 99.77 46.66 -28.68
N LYS A 87 100.67 45.73 -28.36
CA LYS A 87 100.32 44.43 -27.78
C LYS A 87 99.54 44.59 -26.47
N GLN A 88 100.02 45.44 -25.55
CA GLN A 88 99.34 45.70 -24.28
C GLN A 88 97.96 46.34 -24.46
N VAL A 89 97.79 47.25 -25.42
CA VAL A 89 96.49 47.87 -25.72
C VAL A 89 95.53 46.84 -26.32
N VAL A 90 96.01 45.96 -27.21
CA VAL A 90 95.20 44.89 -27.79
C VAL A 90 94.80 43.87 -26.72
N GLU A 91 95.73 43.45 -25.86
CA GLU A 91 95.45 42.53 -24.75
C GLU A 91 94.39 43.12 -23.80
N LYS A 92 94.54 44.40 -23.40
CA LYS A 92 93.52 45.10 -22.58
C LYS A 92 92.17 45.19 -23.27
N ALA A 93 92.14 45.53 -24.56
CA ALA A 93 90.89 45.60 -25.32
C ALA A 93 90.20 44.23 -25.44
N LEU A 94 90.97 43.15 -25.57
CA LEU A 94 90.45 41.77 -25.57
C LEU A 94 89.92 41.37 -24.19
N GLU A 95 90.64 41.70 -23.11
CA GLU A 95 90.17 41.48 -21.73
C GLU A 95 88.86 42.22 -21.46
N GLU A 96 88.80 43.52 -21.76
CA GLU A 96 87.57 44.32 -21.59
C GLU A 96 86.41 43.84 -22.46
N ALA A 97 86.67 43.36 -23.68
CA ALA A 97 85.64 42.76 -24.53
C ALA A 97 85.14 41.43 -23.95
N ASN A 98 86.05 40.59 -23.45
CA ASN A 98 85.70 39.31 -22.84
C ASN A 98 84.93 39.52 -21.52
N ASP A 99 85.31 40.50 -20.70
CA ASP A 99 84.61 40.84 -19.47
C ASP A 99 83.19 41.34 -19.74
N ARG A 100 83.02 42.24 -20.72
CA ARG A 100 81.68 42.69 -21.16
C ARG A 100 80.84 41.51 -21.64
N HIS A 101 81.40 40.64 -22.48
CA HIS A 101 80.70 39.46 -22.97
C HIS A 101 80.31 38.50 -21.84
N ASN A 102 81.19 38.29 -20.87
CA ASN A 102 80.91 37.45 -19.70
C ASN A 102 79.79 38.03 -18.83
N ILE A 103 79.75 39.36 -18.66
CA ILE A 103 78.66 40.05 -17.95
C ILE A 103 77.34 39.87 -18.71
N GLU A 104 77.32 40.08 -20.02
CA GLU A 104 76.13 39.88 -20.86
C GLU A 104 75.62 38.43 -20.78
N ILE A 105 76.52 37.44 -20.86
CA ILE A 105 76.15 36.02 -20.70
C ILE A 105 75.52 35.77 -19.33
N ARG A 106 76.04 36.36 -18.25
CA ARG A 106 75.48 36.18 -16.90
C ARG A 106 74.08 36.78 -16.81
N ILE A 107 73.89 38.01 -17.29
CA ILE A 107 72.58 38.67 -17.32
C ILE A 107 71.58 37.82 -18.10
N LEU A 108 71.96 37.35 -19.30
CA LEU A 108 71.10 36.53 -20.14
C LEU A 108 70.73 35.19 -19.46
N LYS A 109 71.67 34.57 -18.75
CA LYS A 109 71.40 33.35 -17.97
C LYS A 109 70.43 33.60 -16.82
N GLU A 110 70.59 34.72 -16.11
CA GLU A 110 69.69 35.11 -15.01
C GLU A 110 68.28 35.45 -15.50
N GLU A 111 68.17 36.15 -16.63
CA GLU A 111 66.89 36.39 -17.31
C GLU A 111 66.22 35.08 -17.72
N HIS A 112 66.94 34.21 -18.43
CA HIS A 112 66.40 32.93 -18.85
C HIS A 112 65.98 32.05 -17.66
N GLN A 113 66.76 32.04 -16.57
CA GLN A 113 66.39 31.29 -15.37
C GLN A 113 65.13 31.84 -14.70
N ARG A 114 64.94 33.17 -14.68
CA ARG A 114 63.72 33.81 -14.18
C ARG A 114 62.52 33.45 -15.06
N ASP A 115 62.65 33.52 -16.37
CA ASP A 115 61.57 33.15 -17.31
C ASP A 115 61.16 31.68 -17.15
N LEU A 116 62.13 30.78 -16.98
CA LEU A 116 61.86 29.36 -16.71
C LEU A 116 61.12 29.15 -15.39
N GLN A 117 61.48 29.89 -14.33
CA GLN A 117 60.78 29.83 -13.05
C GLN A 117 59.35 30.37 -13.16
N GLU A 118 59.15 31.51 -13.81
CA GLU A 118 57.82 32.09 -14.01
C GLU A 118 56.92 31.18 -14.85
N MET A 119 57.46 30.60 -15.93
CA MET A 119 56.74 29.64 -16.76
C MET A 119 56.40 28.36 -15.98
N ALA A 120 57.31 27.86 -15.14
CA ALA A 120 57.05 26.71 -14.29
C ALA A 120 55.95 27.00 -13.26
N ASP A 121 55.98 28.17 -12.61
CA ASP A 121 54.97 28.58 -11.63
C ASP A 121 53.61 28.81 -12.29
N LYS A 122 53.59 29.43 -13.47
CA LYS A 122 52.37 29.61 -14.27
C LYS A 122 51.77 28.26 -14.67
N THR A 123 52.60 27.36 -15.21
CA THR A 123 52.16 26.01 -15.59
C THR A 123 51.63 25.24 -14.38
N LYS A 124 52.31 25.33 -13.23
CA LYS A 124 51.87 24.70 -11.98
C LYS A 124 50.52 25.25 -11.52
N LYS A 125 50.31 26.56 -11.62
CA LYS A 125 49.04 27.21 -11.27
C LYS A 125 47.91 26.76 -12.21
N GLU A 126 48.14 26.77 -13.51
CA GLU A 126 47.17 26.30 -14.51
C GLU A 126 46.83 24.81 -14.30
N MET A 127 47.82 23.98 -13.99
CA MET A 127 47.62 22.57 -13.66
C MET A 127 46.71 22.40 -12.44
N TYR A 128 46.96 23.14 -11.35
CA TYR A 128 46.11 23.06 -10.16
C TYR A 128 44.69 23.56 -10.42
N GLN A 129 44.52 24.63 -11.20
CA GLN A 129 43.21 25.14 -11.58
C GLN A 129 42.43 24.11 -12.41
N ASN A 130 43.07 23.53 -13.42
CA ASN A 130 42.46 22.49 -14.24
C ASN A 130 42.07 21.25 -13.41
N MET A 131 42.94 20.83 -12.48
CA MET A 131 42.66 19.70 -11.59
C MET A 131 41.51 19.99 -10.63
N ASP A 132 41.42 21.19 -10.08
CA ASP A 132 40.30 21.62 -9.22
C ASP A 132 38.98 21.68 -10.01
N ASP A 133 39.01 22.19 -11.25
CA ASP A 133 37.83 22.24 -12.12
C ASP A 133 37.37 20.84 -12.56
N GLU A 134 38.30 19.91 -12.84
CA GLU A 134 37.97 18.50 -13.06
C GLU A 134 37.37 17.85 -11.81
N MET A 135 37.97 18.08 -10.65
CA MET A 135 37.47 17.54 -9.39
C MET A 135 36.06 18.04 -9.08
N LYS A 136 35.78 19.33 -9.27
CA LYS A 136 34.44 19.92 -9.13
C LYS A 136 33.44 19.30 -10.11
N ARG A 137 33.82 19.11 -11.37
CA ARG A 137 32.97 18.48 -12.38
C ARG A 137 32.60 17.04 -12.01
N GLU A 138 33.58 16.24 -11.59
CA GLU A 138 33.33 14.86 -11.13
C GLU A 138 32.51 14.81 -9.85
N HIS A 139 32.76 15.71 -8.90
CA HIS A 139 31.98 15.82 -7.68
C HIS A 139 30.51 16.12 -7.97
N LEU A 140 30.23 17.16 -8.78
CA LEU A 140 28.87 17.50 -9.18
C LEU A 140 28.18 16.35 -9.94
N ALA A 141 28.90 15.67 -10.83
CA ALA A 141 28.37 14.51 -11.53
C ALA A 141 28.07 13.34 -10.56
N ALA A 142 28.93 13.10 -9.57
CA ALA A 142 28.70 12.10 -8.54
C ALA A 142 27.50 12.43 -7.65
N GLU A 143 27.36 13.69 -7.24
CA GLU A 143 26.20 14.19 -6.49
C GLU A 143 24.91 14.02 -7.27
N GLN A 144 24.88 14.41 -8.56
CA GLN A 144 23.71 14.21 -9.41
C GLN A 144 23.33 12.73 -9.54
N ARG A 145 24.32 11.84 -9.75
CA ARG A 145 24.10 10.40 -9.76
C ARG A 145 23.53 9.92 -8.42
N MET A 146 24.01 10.45 -7.30
CA MET A 146 23.53 10.09 -5.97
C MET A 146 22.10 10.59 -5.72
N VAL A 147 21.79 11.84 -6.07
CA VAL A 147 20.46 12.43 -5.97
C VAL A 147 19.46 11.62 -6.81
N HIS A 148 19.79 11.29 -8.05
CA HIS A 148 18.93 10.47 -8.90
C HIS A 148 18.68 9.08 -8.29
N ARG A 149 19.71 8.43 -7.71
CA ARG A 149 19.54 7.16 -7.00
C ARG A 149 18.60 7.30 -5.79
N ILE A 150 18.79 8.34 -4.97
CA ILE A 150 17.94 8.60 -3.81
C ILE A 150 16.49 8.85 -4.23
N GLN A 151 16.27 9.66 -5.28
CA GLN A 151 14.94 9.91 -5.83
C GLN A 151 14.27 8.63 -6.32
N ARG A 152 15.00 7.76 -7.03
CA ARG A 152 14.48 6.46 -7.47
C ARG A 152 14.07 5.59 -6.27
N ILE A 153 14.93 5.48 -5.25
CA ILE A 153 14.62 4.71 -4.03
C ILE A 153 13.41 5.29 -3.30
N MET A 154 13.28 6.62 -3.20
CA MET A 154 12.11 7.26 -2.61
C MET A 154 10.82 6.93 -3.37
N MET A 155 10.85 6.91 -4.71
CA MET A 155 9.70 6.54 -5.52
C MET A 155 9.33 5.06 -5.36
N GLU A 156 10.32 4.17 -5.31
CA GLU A 156 10.13 2.74 -5.07
C GLU A 156 9.53 2.49 -3.68
N CYS A 157 10.10 3.10 -2.63
CA CYS A 157 9.58 3.03 -1.27
C CYS A 157 8.15 3.59 -1.16
N HIS A 158 7.86 4.71 -1.84
CA HIS A 158 6.51 5.25 -1.87
C HIS A 158 5.51 4.29 -2.54
N ARG A 159 5.91 3.66 -3.65
CA ARG A 159 5.09 2.65 -4.34
C ARG A 159 4.82 1.45 -3.44
N GLU A 160 5.86 0.91 -2.80
CA GLU A 160 5.75 -0.20 -1.85
C GLU A 160 4.86 0.15 -0.67
N LYS A 161 4.97 1.37 -0.13
CA LYS A 161 4.08 1.85 0.94
C LYS A 161 2.61 1.87 0.49
N VAL A 162 2.32 2.39 -0.70
CA VAL A 162 0.95 2.43 -1.23
C VAL A 162 0.41 1.01 -1.45
N GLU A 163 1.23 0.10 -1.97
CA GLU A 163 0.87 -1.30 -2.18
C GLU A 163 0.63 -2.03 -0.85
N ALA A 164 1.50 -1.85 0.14
CA ALA A 164 1.33 -2.39 1.49
C ALA A 164 0.05 -1.89 2.16
N VAL A 165 -0.24 -0.57 2.07
CA VAL A 165 -1.49 0.00 2.61
C VAL A 165 -2.72 -0.56 1.88
N LYS A 166 -2.64 -0.75 0.55
CA LYS A 166 -3.73 -1.33 -0.23
C LYS A 166 -3.99 -2.78 0.17
N ASN A 167 -2.93 -3.58 0.36
CA ASN A 167 -3.02 -4.97 0.79
C ASN A 167 -3.59 -5.08 2.21
N ALA A 168 -3.07 -4.30 3.16
CA ALA A 168 -3.59 -4.24 4.53
C ALA A 168 -5.08 -3.86 4.56
N ARG A 169 -5.51 -2.87 3.76
CA ARG A 169 -6.94 -2.51 3.64
C ARG A 169 -7.78 -3.61 3.00
N ALA A 170 -7.21 -4.39 2.08
CA ALA A 170 -7.92 -5.52 1.47
C ALA A 170 -8.10 -6.66 2.48
N GLU A 171 -7.08 -6.97 3.27
CA GLU A 171 -7.14 -7.92 4.38
C GLU A 171 -8.15 -7.48 5.45
N GLU A 172 -8.12 -6.21 5.89
CA GLU A 172 -9.11 -5.66 6.82
C GLU A 172 -10.54 -5.80 6.30
N ARG A 173 -10.77 -5.53 5.01
CA ARG A 173 -12.09 -5.71 4.37
C ARG A 173 -12.50 -7.17 4.33
N GLN A 174 -11.57 -8.08 4.05
CA GLN A 174 -11.86 -9.51 4.03
C GLN A 174 -12.24 -10.00 5.43
N ILE A 175 -11.46 -9.64 6.46
CA ILE A 175 -11.76 -9.99 7.87
C ILE A 175 -13.11 -9.40 8.28
N ALA A 176 -13.39 -8.14 7.97
CA ALA A 176 -14.67 -7.51 8.28
C ALA A 176 -15.84 -8.20 7.55
N GLN A 177 -15.64 -8.68 6.32
CA GLN A 177 -16.64 -9.42 5.57
C GLN A 177 -16.87 -10.82 6.15
N GLU A 178 -15.81 -11.52 6.55
CA GLU A 178 -15.89 -12.83 7.22
C GLU A 178 -16.62 -12.70 8.57
N GLU A 179 -16.27 -11.72 9.38
CA GLU A 179 -16.96 -11.44 10.65
C GLU A 179 -18.43 -11.06 10.42
N LEU A 180 -18.73 -10.23 9.41
CA LEU A 180 -20.11 -9.90 9.05
C LEU A 180 -20.90 -11.15 8.61
N GLN A 181 -20.29 -12.06 7.86
CA GLN A 181 -20.92 -13.33 7.49
C GLN A 181 -21.12 -14.25 8.69
N ALA A 182 -20.16 -14.32 9.61
CA ALA A 182 -20.28 -15.07 10.85
C ALA A 182 -21.44 -14.53 11.71
N GLN A 183 -21.53 -13.21 11.88
CA GLN A 183 -22.62 -12.55 12.58
C GLN A 183 -23.97 -12.80 11.90
N LYS A 184 -24.05 -12.69 10.56
CA LYS A 184 -25.27 -13.03 9.81
C LYS A 184 -25.70 -14.49 10.02
N SER A 185 -24.74 -15.41 10.02
CA SER A 185 -25.00 -16.84 10.22
C SER A 185 -25.51 -17.11 11.63
N LYS A 186 -24.87 -16.51 12.64
CA LYS A 186 -25.30 -16.58 14.05
C LYS A 186 -26.68 -15.97 14.26
N ALA A 187 -26.96 -14.80 13.67
CA ALA A 187 -28.28 -14.17 13.75
C ALA A 187 -29.35 -15.04 13.07
N LYS A 188 -29.05 -15.64 11.91
CA LYS A 188 -29.94 -16.57 11.22
C LYS A 188 -30.23 -17.80 12.09
N GLU A 189 -29.21 -18.37 12.73
CA GLU A 189 -29.36 -19.52 13.63
C GLU A 189 -30.23 -19.16 14.85
N ILE A 190 -29.98 -18.01 15.48
CA ILE A 190 -30.81 -17.51 16.59
C ILE A 190 -32.27 -17.36 16.13
N LEU A 191 -32.53 -16.72 14.99
CA LEU A 191 -33.89 -16.58 14.45
C LEU A 191 -34.56 -17.93 14.19
N LEU A 192 -33.83 -18.91 13.65
CA LEU A 192 -34.34 -20.25 13.39
C LEU A 192 -34.68 -20.97 14.70
N ASN A 193 -33.78 -20.93 15.69
CA ASN A 193 -33.97 -21.54 16.99
C ASN A 193 -35.13 -20.89 17.76
N THR A 194 -35.21 -19.55 17.77
CA THR A 194 -36.33 -18.82 18.36
C THR A 194 -37.63 -19.14 17.63
N GLY A 195 -37.64 -19.23 16.30
CA GLY A 195 -38.80 -19.64 15.52
C GLY A 195 -39.27 -21.06 15.86
N ILE A 196 -38.35 -22.01 16.00
CA ILE A 196 -38.64 -23.38 16.44
C ILE A 196 -39.23 -23.39 17.85
N MET A 197 -38.64 -22.64 18.79
CA MET A 197 -39.17 -22.53 20.16
C MET A 197 -40.58 -21.95 20.18
N VAL A 198 -40.82 -20.82 19.50
CA VAL A 198 -42.15 -20.19 19.43
C VAL A 198 -43.16 -21.15 18.79
N SER A 199 -42.78 -21.87 17.73
CA SER A 199 -43.66 -22.87 17.12
C SER A 199 -43.96 -24.04 18.06
N LYS A 200 -42.99 -24.46 18.87
CA LYS A 200 -43.17 -25.52 19.87
C LYS A 200 -44.09 -25.06 20.98
N ASP A 201 -43.88 -23.85 21.52
CA ASP A 201 -44.71 -23.24 22.56
C ASP A 201 -46.15 -23.03 22.06
N GLN A 202 -46.32 -22.56 20.82
CA GLN A 202 -47.63 -22.43 20.19
C GLN A 202 -48.31 -23.79 20.05
N LYS A 203 -47.59 -24.83 19.64
CA LYS A 203 -48.13 -26.18 19.54
C LYS A 203 -48.54 -26.73 20.91
N GLU A 204 -47.69 -26.57 21.92
CA GLU A 204 -48.00 -26.98 23.30
C GLU A 204 -49.22 -26.23 23.85
N ASN A 205 -49.34 -24.93 23.57
CA ASN A 205 -50.50 -24.12 23.96
C ASN A 205 -51.78 -24.60 23.24
N VAL A 206 -51.72 -24.82 21.92
CA VAL A 206 -52.85 -25.38 21.16
C VAL A 206 -53.24 -26.77 21.67
N ASP A 207 -52.27 -27.64 21.97
CA ASP A 207 -52.51 -28.98 22.52
C ASP A 207 -53.17 -28.90 23.92
N GLN A 208 -52.75 -27.96 24.76
CA GLN A 208 -53.39 -27.70 26.04
C GLN A 208 -54.83 -27.19 25.87
N LEU A 209 -55.05 -26.25 24.94
CA LEU A 209 -56.37 -25.73 24.65
C LEU A 209 -57.30 -26.81 24.06
N LEU A 210 -56.79 -27.69 23.21
CA LEU A 210 -57.52 -28.83 22.66
C LEU A 210 -57.97 -29.77 23.78
N LYS A 211 -57.05 -30.14 24.69
CA LYS A 211 -57.37 -30.98 25.86
C LYS A 211 -58.41 -30.33 26.78
N ALA A 212 -58.30 -29.02 27.01
CA ALA A 212 -59.28 -28.28 27.80
C ALA A 212 -60.66 -28.29 27.14
N LYS A 213 -60.73 -28.10 25.81
CA LYS A 213 -61.99 -28.14 25.05
C LYS A 213 -62.58 -29.54 24.95
N GLU A 214 -61.76 -30.57 24.83
CA GLU A 214 -62.20 -31.96 24.90
C GLU A 214 -62.80 -32.28 26.28
N HIS A 215 -62.16 -31.80 27.36
CA HIS A 215 -62.69 -31.96 28.70
C HIS A 215 -64.02 -31.23 28.90
N GLU A 216 -64.14 -29.97 28.48
CA GLU A 216 -65.40 -29.23 28.48
C GLU A 216 -66.48 -29.97 27.70
N MET A 217 -66.18 -30.44 26.48
CA MET A 217 -67.12 -31.19 25.64
C MET A 217 -67.57 -32.49 26.30
N ASN A 218 -66.66 -33.22 26.95
CA ASN A 218 -67.00 -34.43 27.70
C ASN A 218 -67.91 -34.15 28.90
N ILE A 219 -67.71 -33.02 29.60
CA ILE A 219 -68.62 -32.59 30.67
C ILE A 219 -70.02 -32.31 30.10
N TYR A 220 -70.11 -31.53 29.01
CA TYR A 220 -71.40 -31.24 28.36
C TYR A 220 -72.09 -32.50 27.86
N TYR A 221 -71.35 -33.42 27.24
CA TYR A 221 -71.87 -34.71 26.80
C TYR A 221 -72.39 -35.53 27.99
N GLY A 222 -71.63 -35.61 29.07
CA GLY A 222 -72.04 -36.31 30.29
C GLY A 222 -73.25 -35.66 30.99
N MET A 223 -73.41 -34.34 30.90
CA MET A 223 -74.61 -33.64 31.37
C MET A 223 -75.83 -33.97 30.49
N ALA A 224 -75.68 -33.89 29.16
CA ALA A 224 -76.75 -34.20 28.22
C ALA A 224 -77.20 -35.68 28.31
N GLN A 225 -76.25 -36.60 28.51
CA GLN A 225 -76.55 -38.01 28.72
C GLN A 225 -77.31 -38.24 30.03
N ARG A 226 -76.91 -37.58 31.12
CA ARG A 226 -77.63 -37.64 32.41
C ARG A 226 -79.03 -37.05 32.29
N GLN A 227 -79.19 -35.88 31.68
CA GLN A 227 -80.51 -35.30 31.42
C GLN A 227 -81.40 -36.25 30.62
N ARG A 228 -80.88 -36.87 29.56
CA ARG A 228 -81.66 -37.85 28.79
C ARG A 228 -82.04 -39.07 29.65
N GLN A 229 -81.16 -39.52 30.52
CA GLN A 229 -81.43 -40.64 31.42
C GLN A 229 -82.46 -40.27 32.51
N GLU A 230 -82.40 -39.04 33.03
CA GLU A 230 -83.38 -38.46 33.94
C GLU A 230 -84.74 -38.31 33.25
N GLU A 231 -84.81 -37.76 32.03
CA GLU A 231 -86.03 -37.66 31.22
C GLU A 231 -86.66 -39.05 30.98
N ILE A 232 -85.85 -40.05 30.61
CA ILE A 232 -86.34 -41.43 30.44
C ILE A 232 -86.87 -41.97 31.77
N GLN A 233 -86.19 -41.71 32.88
CA GLN A 233 -86.62 -42.18 34.20
C GLN A 233 -87.90 -41.50 34.67
N GLU A 234 -88.07 -40.19 34.43
CA GLU A 234 -89.31 -39.46 34.68
C GLU A 234 -90.47 -40.03 33.85
N VAL A 235 -90.25 -40.27 32.55
CA VAL A 235 -91.26 -40.89 31.68
C VAL A 235 -91.63 -42.29 32.16
N LEU A 236 -90.66 -43.10 32.62
CA LEU A 236 -90.92 -44.42 33.19
C LEU A 236 -91.74 -44.32 34.49
N GLN A 237 -91.40 -43.40 35.40
CA GLN A 237 -92.16 -43.20 36.64
C GLN A 237 -93.59 -42.70 36.37
N GLU A 238 -93.78 -41.82 35.39
CA GLU A 238 -95.11 -41.36 35.01
C GLU A 238 -95.94 -42.46 34.34
N ALA A 239 -95.31 -43.29 33.50
CA ALA A 239 -95.94 -44.50 32.96
C ALA A 239 -96.33 -45.48 34.07
N GLU A 240 -95.48 -45.67 35.08
CA GLU A 240 -95.78 -46.55 36.23
C GLU A 240 -96.95 -46.01 37.07
N LYS A 241 -96.97 -44.70 37.37
CA LYS A 241 -98.11 -44.07 38.08
C LYS A 241 -99.42 -44.18 37.31
N THR A 242 -99.39 -43.94 35.99
CA THR A 242 -100.59 -44.06 35.15
C THR A 242 -101.07 -45.52 35.07
N HIS A 243 -100.14 -46.48 34.95
CA HIS A 243 -100.46 -47.90 35.02
C HIS A 243 -101.07 -48.30 36.37
N GLN A 244 -100.49 -47.86 37.48
CA GLN A 244 -101.03 -48.10 38.82
C GLN A 244 -102.43 -47.51 38.98
N ALA A 245 -102.66 -46.28 38.54
CA ALA A 245 -103.98 -45.65 38.58
C ALA A 245 -105.02 -46.41 37.72
N THR A 246 -104.63 -46.97 36.57
CA THR A 246 -105.52 -47.85 35.80
C THR A 246 -105.81 -49.17 36.49
N LEU A 247 -104.82 -49.77 37.18
CA LEU A 247 -105.00 -50.99 37.96
C LEU A 247 -105.96 -50.74 39.14
N ASP A 248 -105.77 -49.66 39.90
CA ASP A 248 -106.65 -49.30 41.01
C ASP A 248 -108.10 -49.10 40.54
N ASN A 249 -108.30 -48.44 39.39
CA ASN A 249 -109.63 -48.28 38.77
C ASN A 249 -110.25 -49.63 38.35
N MET A 250 -109.46 -50.53 37.77
CA MET A 250 -109.93 -51.89 37.44
C MET A 250 -110.27 -52.68 38.71
N MET A 251 -109.48 -52.52 39.78
CA MET A 251 -109.73 -53.14 41.08
C MET A 251 -111.05 -52.66 41.69
N ASP A 252 -111.30 -51.34 41.68
CA ASP A 252 -112.56 -50.76 42.14
C ASP A 252 -113.77 -51.28 41.35
N LYS A 253 -113.64 -51.39 40.01
CA LYS A 253 -114.69 -52.00 39.18
C LYS A 253 -114.93 -53.47 39.54
N LEU A 254 -113.87 -54.23 39.79
CA LEU A 254 -113.96 -55.64 40.15
C LEU A 254 -114.66 -55.82 41.50
N VAL A 255 -114.26 -55.05 42.52
CA VAL A 255 -114.90 -55.03 43.84
C VAL A 255 -116.38 -54.65 43.73
N ASN A 256 -116.73 -53.66 42.91
CA ASN A 256 -118.13 -53.30 42.67
C ASN A 256 -118.92 -54.45 42.03
N THR A 257 -118.39 -55.08 40.97
CA THR A 257 -119.06 -56.23 40.33
C THR A 257 -119.18 -57.44 41.27
N GLN A 258 -118.21 -57.64 42.16
CA GLN A 258 -118.29 -58.70 43.17
C GLN A 258 -119.33 -58.38 44.25
N GLY A 259 -119.48 -57.12 44.62
CA GLY A 259 -120.57 -56.65 45.49
C GLY A 259 -121.95 -56.87 44.86
N GLU A 260 -122.10 -56.58 43.57
CA GLU A 260 -123.32 -56.85 42.80
C GLU A 260 -123.63 -58.36 42.75
N LEU A 261 -122.63 -59.20 42.48
CA LEU A 261 -122.76 -60.66 42.47
C LEU A 261 -123.20 -61.22 43.83
N LEU A 262 -122.61 -60.74 44.93
CA LEU A 262 -123.00 -61.14 46.29
C LEU A 262 -124.44 -60.73 46.63
N SER A 263 -124.89 -59.56 46.15
CA SER A 263 -126.26 -59.10 46.30
C SER A 263 -127.25 -59.99 45.54
N ILE A 264 -126.93 -60.35 44.30
CA ILE A 264 -127.71 -61.29 43.49
C ILE A 264 -127.75 -62.67 44.15
N ALA A 265 -126.62 -63.17 44.66
CA ALA A 265 -126.56 -64.46 45.36
C ALA A 265 -127.46 -64.47 46.61
N LYS A 266 -127.48 -63.38 47.39
CA LYS A 266 -128.41 -63.21 48.52
C LYS A 266 -129.88 -63.21 48.07
N GLN A 267 -130.21 -62.51 46.99
CA GLN A 267 -131.58 -62.51 46.45
C GLN A 267 -132.02 -63.91 45.99
N LEU A 268 -131.12 -64.66 45.32
CA LEU A 268 -131.35 -66.05 44.92
C LEU A 268 -131.56 -66.97 46.13
N GLY A 269 -130.76 -66.81 47.19
CA GLY A 269 -130.94 -67.56 48.44
C GLY A 269 -132.31 -67.30 49.09
N ILE A 270 -132.77 -66.05 49.09
CA ILE A 270 -134.12 -65.69 49.58
C ILE A 270 -135.20 -66.32 48.69
N MET A 271 -135.08 -66.22 47.36
CA MET A 271 -136.04 -66.85 46.44
C MET A 271 -136.09 -68.37 46.56
N SER A 272 -134.96 -69.04 46.83
CA SER A 272 -134.91 -70.49 47.07
C SER A 272 -135.65 -70.87 48.35
N ASN A 273 -135.44 -70.13 49.44
CA ASN A 273 -136.15 -70.40 50.70
C ASN A 273 -137.68 -70.20 50.55
N TRP A 274 -138.10 -69.17 49.80
CA TRP A 274 -139.52 -68.96 49.48
C TRP A 274 -140.09 -70.10 48.64
N LYS A 275 -139.32 -70.63 47.68
CA LYS A 275 -139.72 -71.78 46.88
C LYS A 275 -139.91 -73.01 47.77
N ASP A 276 -138.96 -73.30 48.65
CA ASP A 276 -139.00 -74.48 49.52
C ASP A 276 -140.16 -74.41 50.53
N PHE A 277 -140.40 -73.24 51.14
CA PHE A 277 -141.55 -73.01 52.02
C PHE A 277 -142.89 -73.24 51.31
N LEU A 278 -143.05 -72.69 50.09
CA LEU A 278 -144.28 -72.87 49.31
C LEU A 278 -144.47 -74.32 48.84
N GLU A 279 -143.39 -75.04 48.57
CA GLU A 279 -143.44 -76.47 48.23
C GLU A 279 -143.89 -77.31 49.44
N GLU A 280 -143.46 -76.96 50.65
CA GLU A 280 -143.85 -77.61 51.91
C GLU A 280 -145.34 -77.40 52.21
N GLU A 281 -145.87 -76.17 52.15
CA GLU A 281 -147.31 -75.89 52.31
C GLU A 281 -148.16 -76.63 51.25
N LEU A 282 -147.66 -76.73 50.01
CA LEU A 282 -148.36 -77.44 48.95
C LEU A 282 -148.39 -78.96 49.19
N GLN A 283 -147.36 -79.49 49.83
CA GLN A 283 -147.31 -80.90 50.24
C GLN A 283 -148.22 -81.20 51.43
N GLU A 284 -148.29 -80.28 52.41
CA GLU A 284 -149.23 -80.36 53.53
C GLU A 284 -150.68 -80.29 53.06
N THR A 285 -151.02 -79.36 52.16
CA THR A 285 -152.35 -79.28 51.55
C THR A 285 -152.68 -80.54 50.73
N ARG A 286 -151.73 -81.09 49.95
CA ARG A 286 -151.89 -82.40 49.30
C ARG A 286 -152.24 -83.49 50.31
N ALA A 287 -151.50 -83.61 51.41
CA ALA A 287 -151.75 -84.61 52.44
C ALA A 287 -153.14 -84.45 53.08
N ALA A 288 -153.57 -83.21 53.32
CA ALA A 288 -154.89 -82.90 53.85
C ALA A 288 -156.02 -83.27 52.87
N PHE A 289 -155.89 -82.91 51.59
CA PHE A 289 -156.86 -83.28 50.55
C PHE A 289 -156.95 -84.79 50.37
N GLN A 290 -155.81 -85.49 50.36
CA GLN A 290 -155.79 -86.95 50.26
C GLN A 290 -156.48 -87.61 51.47
N LYS A 291 -156.28 -87.07 52.68
CA LYS A 291 -156.94 -87.54 53.90
C LYS A 291 -158.46 -87.33 53.85
N TYR A 292 -158.92 -86.19 53.33
CA TYR A 292 -160.34 -85.90 53.13
C TYR A 292 -161.01 -86.83 52.11
N ILE A 293 -160.33 -87.06 50.97
CA ILE A 293 -160.82 -87.97 49.92
C ILE A 293 -160.96 -89.39 50.46
N ASN A 294 -159.94 -89.89 51.17
CA ASN A 294 -159.94 -91.22 51.76
C ASN A 294 -161.07 -91.40 52.81
N TYR A 295 -161.42 -90.35 53.55
CA TYR A 295 -162.49 -90.40 54.56
C TYR A 295 -163.90 -90.36 53.94
N THR A 296 -164.09 -89.55 52.88
CA THR A 296 -165.41 -89.28 52.32
C THR A 296 -165.85 -90.35 51.30
N PHE A 297 -164.89 -90.98 50.62
CA PHE A 297 -165.16 -91.96 49.57
C PHE A 297 -164.33 -93.26 49.78
N PRO A 298 -164.68 -94.11 50.75
CA PRO A 298 -163.90 -95.31 51.10
C PRO A 298 -163.86 -96.39 50.02
N ASN A 299 -164.70 -96.29 48.98
CA ASN A 299 -164.73 -97.25 47.87
C ASN A 299 -163.82 -96.85 46.68
N LEU A 300 -163.08 -95.72 46.77
CA LEU A 300 -162.09 -95.33 45.77
C LEU A 300 -160.75 -96.02 46.05
N SER A 301 -160.22 -96.74 45.07
CA SER A 301 -158.88 -97.33 45.15
C SER A 301 -157.78 -96.25 45.21
N PRO A 302 -156.66 -96.48 45.94
CA PRO A 302 -155.56 -95.51 46.05
C PRO A 302 -155.11 -95.02 44.66
N GLY A 303 -155.01 -93.70 44.47
CA GLY A 303 -154.52 -93.07 43.23
C GLY A 303 -155.60 -92.60 42.24
N HIS A 304 -156.88 -92.97 42.40
CA HIS A 304 -157.94 -92.49 41.48
C HIS A 304 -158.26 -90.99 41.60
N ALA A 305 -157.80 -90.33 42.66
CA ALA A 305 -158.02 -88.90 42.89
C ALA A 305 -156.77 -88.02 42.64
N ASP A 306 -155.67 -88.61 42.14
CA ASP A 306 -154.39 -87.93 41.93
C ASP A 306 -154.44 -86.85 40.82
N PHE A 307 -155.50 -86.80 40.02
CA PHE A 307 -155.69 -85.76 39.00
C PHE A 307 -156.06 -84.39 39.59
N ILE A 308 -156.55 -84.33 40.83
CA ILE A 308 -157.03 -83.09 41.47
C ILE A 308 -155.85 -82.19 41.87
N LEU A 309 -154.71 -82.78 42.26
CA LEU A 309 -153.46 -82.07 42.62
C LEU A 309 -152.21 -82.83 42.12
N PRO A 310 -151.88 -82.74 40.81
CA PRO A 310 -150.78 -83.47 40.19
C PRO A 310 -149.42 -83.12 40.81
N GLU A 311 -148.49 -84.09 40.90
CA GLU A 311 -147.11 -83.85 41.33
C GLU A 311 -146.37 -82.91 40.36
N ARG A 312 -145.59 -81.97 40.90
CA ARG A 312 -144.68 -81.17 40.07
C ARG A 312 -143.48 -82.01 39.66
N LYS A 313 -143.06 -81.88 38.39
CA LYS A 313 -141.83 -82.47 37.86
C LYS A 313 -140.63 -81.86 38.59
N LYS A 314 -139.82 -82.67 39.29
CA LYS A 314 -138.57 -82.20 39.90
C LYS A 314 -137.65 -81.62 38.83
N THR A 315 -137.00 -80.50 39.17
CA THR A 315 -136.04 -79.80 38.30
C THR A 315 -134.88 -80.73 37.89
N PRO A 316 -134.39 -80.69 36.63
CA PRO A 316 -133.30 -81.56 36.16
C PRO A 316 -131.95 -81.23 36.79
N SER A 317 -131.15 -82.25 37.11
CA SER A 317 -129.87 -82.20 37.83
C SER A 317 -128.68 -81.55 37.09
N ASN A 318 -128.90 -80.68 36.09
CA ASN A 318 -127.84 -80.14 35.23
C ASN A 318 -127.33 -78.74 35.62
N LEU A 319 -127.55 -78.30 36.86
CA LEU A 319 -127.11 -76.97 37.34
C LEU A 319 -126.35 -77.02 38.67
N VAL A 320 -125.49 -78.02 38.84
CA VAL A 320 -124.41 -77.96 39.85
C VAL A 320 -123.16 -77.45 39.14
N THR A 321 -122.91 -76.14 39.23
CA THR A 321 -121.60 -75.58 38.89
C THR A 321 -120.61 -75.98 39.97
N LYS A 322 -119.54 -76.68 39.56
CA LYS A 322 -118.36 -76.98 40.38
C LYS A 322 -117.67 -75.67 40.73
N GLU A 323 -117.62 -75.33 42.01
CA GLU A 323 -116.64 -74.39 42.54
C GLU A 323 -115.27 -75.08 42.52
N ASN A 324 -114.34 -74.59 41.70
CA ASN A 324 -112.92 -74.91 41.80
C ASN A 324 -112.11 -73.61 41.71
N GLU A 325 -111.46 -73.31 42.84
CA GLU A 325 -110.09 -72.80 42.97
C GLU A 325 -109.61 -71.72 41.99
N THR A 326 -109.49 -70.50 42.50
CA THR A 326 -108.51 -69.52 42.03
C THR A 326 -107.61 -69.12 43.18
N THR A 327 -106.44 -69.75 43.23
CA THR A 327 -105.22 -69.19 43.84
C THR A 327 -104.76 -68.00 43.00
N PHE A 328 -104.47 -66.88 43.66
CA PHE A 328 -103.68 -65.78 43.10
C PHE A 328 -102.56 -65.48 44.10
N ASP A 329 -101.32 -65.68 43.63
CA ASP A 329 -100.12 -64.98 44.11
C ASP A 329 -100.16 -63.52 43.64
#